data_AF-A0A521QPE5-F1
#
_entry.id   AF-A0A521QPE5-F1
#
_cell.length_a   1.000
_cell.length_b   1.000
_cell.length_c   1.000
_cell.angle_alpha   90.00
_cell.angle_beta   90.00
_cell.angle_gamma   90.00
#
_symmetry.space_group_name_H-M   'P 1'
#
loop_
_entity.id
_entity.type
_entity.pdbx_description
1 polymer ?
#
loop_
_entity_poly.entity_id
_entity_poly.type
_entity_poly.pdbx_seq_one_letter_code
_entity_poly.pdbx_strand_id
1 'polypeptide(L)'
;MAFDWVIDSKEKQITVCAEDEFTFADVVSYLDAIAGANVLAYRQLLDFSKALTKITPGQAIELGVRMRMQNGEAMTGPVAIVLTEDQFEPLARLLGIMATADRPMRLFTQLETAKRWLASAPTGH
;
A
#
# COMPACT_ATOMS: atom_id res chain seq x y z
N MET A 1 7.71 -1.48 15.45
CA MET A 1 7.64 -1.66 13.99
C MET A 1 6.71 -2.82 13.75
N ALA A 2 5.49 -2.54 13.30
CA ALA A 2 4.49 -3.59 13.04
C ALA A 2 4.64 -4.25 11.66
N PHE A 3 5.50 -3.72 10.79
CA PHE A 3 5.69 -4.23 9.44
C PHE A 3 6.99 -5.02 9.27
N ASP A 4 6.85 -6.24 8.77
CA ASP A 4 7.92 -6.99 8.13
C ASP A 4 7.85 -6.72 6.62
N TRP A 5 8.98 -6.42 5.99
CA TRP A 5 8.99 -6.07 4.57
C TRP A 5 10.25 -6.51 3.85
N VAL A 6 10.08 -6.92 2.60
CA VAL A 6 11.13 -7.42 1.72
C VAL A 6 11.05 -6.70 0.38
N ILE A 7 12.20 -6.27 -0.12
CA ILE A 7 12.36 -5.70 -1.45
C ILE A 7 13.02 -6.76 -2.34
N ASP A 8 12.27 -7.25 -3.33
CA ASP A 8 12.81 -8.04 -4.42
C ASP A 8 13.17 -7.12 -5.58
N SER A 9 14.46 -6.83 -5.72
CA SER A 9 14.98 -5.95 -6.78
C SER A 9 14.93 -6.59 -8.16
N LYS A 10 14.91 -7.93 -8.27
CA LYS A 10 14.83 -8.64 -9.55
C LYS A 10 13.42 -8.55 -10.12
N GLU A 11 12.43 -8.83 -9.27
CA GLU A 11 11.00 -8.77 -9.63
C GLU A 11 10.44 -7.34 -9.58
N LYS A 12 11.23 -6.36 -9.14
CA LYS A 12 10.82 -4.98 -8.83
C LYS A 12 9.55 -4.96 -7.99
N GLN A 13 9.56 -5.72 -6.89
CA GLN A 13 8.42 -5.89 -5.99
C GLN A 13 8.80 -5.64 -4.54
N ILE A 14 7.91 -5.00 -3.81
CA ILE A 14 7.97 -4.85 -2.36
C ILE A 14 6.82 -5.65 -1.77
N THR A 15 7.13 -6.52 -0.82
CA THR A 15 6.11 -7.24 -0.04
C THR A 15 6.17 -6.74 1.39
N VAL A 16 5.04 -6.36 1.94
CA VAL A 16 4.91 -5.89 3.32
C VAL A 16 3.87 -6.75 4.00
N CYS A 17 4.19 -7.26 5.18
CA CYS A 17 3.28 -8.03 6.02
C CYS A 17 3.16 -7.34 7.38
N ALA A 18 1.98 -7.40 7.95
CA ALA A 18 1.75 -6.99 9.33
C ALA A 18 1.05 -8.11 10.10
N GLU A 19 1.39 -8.24 11.38
CA GLU A 19 0.71 -9.12 12.32
C GLU A 19 0.10 -8.26 13.44
N ASP A 20 -1.07 -8.67 13.94
CA ASP A 20 -1.82 -8.03 15.03
C ASP A 20 -2.36 -6.62 14.72
N GLU A 21 -1.68 -5.54 15.13
CA GLU A 21 -2.16 -4.17 14.95
C GLU A 21 -1.06 -3.29 14.36
N PHE A 22 -1.40 -2.47 13.37
CA PHE A 22 -0.51 -1.43 12.87
C PHE A 22 -1.14 -0.04 12.96
N THR A 23 -0.27 0.94 13.22
CA THR A 23 -0.69 2.33 13.45
C THR A 23 -0.46 3.21 12.23
N PHE A 24 -1.05 4.40 12.25
CA PHE A 24 -0.74 5.44 11.27
C PHE A 24 0.76 5.77 11.19
N ALA A 25 1.46 5.78 12.34
CA ALA A 25 2.90 6.07 12.38
C ALA A 25 3.72 4.98 11.68
N ASP A 26 3.30 3.71 11.75
CA ASP A 26 3.93 2.62 11.00
C ASP A 26 3.78 2.83 9.48
N VAL A 27 2.60 3.24 9.02
CA VAL A 27 2.36 3.55 7.59
C VAL A 27 3.20 4.72 7.11
N VAL A 28 3.26 5.81 7.88
CA VAL A 28 4.09 6.98 7.55
C VAL A 28 5.57 6.58 7.46
N SER A 29 6.06 5.85 8.46
CA SER A 29 7.45 5.38 8.49
C SER A 29 7.79 4.51 7.28
N TYR A 30 6.87 3.63 6.89
CA TYR A 30 7.01 2.82 5.68
C TYR A 30 7.07 3.68 4.41
N LEU A 31 6.16 4.65 4.25
CA LEU A 31 6.13 5.55 3.10
C LEU A 31 7.41 6.39 2.98
N ASP A 32 7.98 6.85 4.09
CA ASP A 32 9.28 7.53 4.10
C ASP A 32 10.42 6.61 3.67
N ALA A 33 10.44 5.36 4.17
CA ALA A 33 11.48 4.40 3.85
C ALA A 33 11.53 4.07 2.35
N ILE A 34 10.36 3.80 1.73
CA ILE A 34 10.31 3.48 0.29
C ILE A 34 10.59 4.69 -0.61
N ALA A 35 10.25 5.90 -0.16
CA ALA A 35 10.58 7.13 -0.87
C ALA A 35 12.09 7.40 -0.82
N GLY A 36 12.71 7.27 0.35
CA GLY A 36 14.17 7.41 0.52
C GLY A 36 14.97 6.36 -0.24
N ALA A 37 14.42 5.16 -0.43
CA ALA A 37 15.03 4.09 -1.22
C ALA A 37 14.80 4.21 -2.74
N ASN A 38 14.01 5.20 -3.20
CA ASN A 38 13.66 5.42 -4.61
C ASN A 38 13.03 4.18 -5.29
N VAL A 39 12.19 3.44 -4.55
CA VAL A 39 11.52 2.21 -5.03
C VAL A 39 10.01 2.41 -5.22
N LEU A 40 9.53 3.66 -5.31
CA LEU A 40 8.11 3.99 -5.51
C LEU A 40 7.52 3.42 -6.81
N ALA A 41 8.36 3.14 -7.80
CA ALA A 41 7.98 2.49 -9.06
C ALA A 41 7.77 0.97 -8.95
N TYR A 42 8.16 0.35 -7.83
CA TYR A 42 8.03 -1.10 -7.67
C TYR A 42 6.58 -1.48 -7.38
N ARG A 43 6.20 -2.70 -7.78
CA ARG A 43 4.91 -3.27 -7.40
C ARG A 43 4.89 -3.46 -5.89
N GLN A 44 3.77 -3.16 -5.25
CA GLN A 44 3.65 -3.33 -3.80
C GLN A 44 2.53 -4.31 -3.47
N LEU A 45 2.87 -5.35 -2.71
CA LEU A 45 1.92 -6.26 -2.10
C LEU A 45 1.92 -6.03 -0.60
N LEU A 46 0.83 -5.45 -0.09
CA LEU A 46 0.64 -5.21 1.34
C LEU A 46 -0.31 -6.29 1.87
N ASP A 47 0.19 -7.25 2.64
CA ASP A 47 -0.60 -8.30 3.28
C ASP A 47 -0.90 -7.93 4.74
N PHE A 48 -2.09 -7.40 4.95
CA PHE A 48 -2.65 -7.10 6.27
C PHE A 48 -3.84 -8.00 6.58
N SER A 49 -3.90 -9.19 5.96
CA SER A 49 -4.96 -10.18 6.25
C SER A 49 -4.92 -10.69 7.70
N LYS A 50 -3.81 -10.46 8.41
CA LYS A 50 -3.61 -10.84 9.82
C LYS A 50 -3.47 -9.64 10.75
N ALA A 51 -3.74 -8.43 10.26
CA ALA A 51 -3.58 -7.23 11.07
C ALA A 51 -4.81 -6.31 11.00
N LEU A 52 -5.09 -5.67 12.13
CA LEU A 52 -6.11 -4.65 12.28
C LEU A 52 -5.46 -3.26 12.29
N THR A 53 -6.20 -2.27 11.81
CA THR A 53 -5.79 -0.87 11.88
C THR A 53 -6.93 0.01 12.34
N LYS A 54 -6.56 1.06 13.08
CA LYS A 54 -7.46 2.10 13.56
C LYS A 54 -7.21 3.43 12.86
N ILE A 55 -6.74 3.41 11.62
CA ILE A 55 -6.56 4.62 10.81
C ILE A 55 -7.90 5.34 10.70
N THR A 56 -7.90 6.58 11.18
CA THR A 56 -9.07 7.45 11.15
C THR A 56 -9.21 8.13 9.78
N PRO A 57 -10.39 8.67 9.45
CA PRO A 57 -10.57 9.46 8.23
C PRO A 57 -9.62 10.66 8.12
N GLY A 58 -9.33 11.35 9.22
CA GLY A 58 -8.37 12.46 9.22
C GLY A 58 -6.94 12.02 8.88
N GLN A 59 -6.52 10.88 9.44
CA GLN A 59 -5.24 10.25 9.11
C GLN A 59 -5.18 9.78 7.65
N ALA A 60 -6.29 9.25 7.11
CA ALA A 60 -6.35 8.88 5.70
C ALA A 60 -6.18 10.11 4.78
N ILE A 61 -6.78 11.26 5.12
CA ILE A 61 -6.55 12.51 4.37
C ILE A 61 -5.06 12.88 4.40
N GLU A 62 -4.43 12.79 5.57
CA GLU A 62 -2.99 13.08 5.72
C GLU A 62 -2.11 12.11 4.88
N LEU A 63 -2.43 10.81 4.86
CA LEU A 63 -1.78 9.85 3.95
C LEU A 63 -1.96 10.24 2.49
N GLY A 64 -3.18 10.62 2.09
CA GLY A 64 -3.47 11.04 0.72
C GLY A 64 -2.66 12.27 0.29
N VAL A 65 -2.51 13.26 1.17
CA VAL A 65 -1.66 14.44 0.92
C VAL A 65 -0.19 14.03 0.79
N ARG A 66 0.32 13.19 1.70
CA ARG A 66 1.71 12.71 1.67
C ARG A 66 2.02 11.96 0.38
N MET A 67 1.16 11.03 -0.01
CA MET A 67 1.31 10.26 -1.25
C MET A 67 1.36 11.19 -2.47
N ARG A 68 0.49 12.21 -2.54
CA ARG A 68 0.54 13.17 -3.66
C ARG A 68 1.85 13.95 -3.76
N MET A 69 2.40 14.37 -2.62
CA MET A 69 3.68 15.10 -2.60
C MET A 69 4.86 14.20 -3.03
N GLN A 70 4.79 12.90 -2.71
CA GLN A 70 5.79 11.91 -3.13
C GLN A 70 5.65 11.51 -4.61
N ASN A 71 4.45 11.65 -5.19
CA ASN A 71 4.15 11.23 -6.57
C ASN A 71 4.48 12.30 -7.63
N GLY A 72 5.15 13.40 -7.25
CA GLY A 72 5.26 14.65 -8.04
C GLY A 72 5.59 14.51 -9.52
N GLU A 73 6.39 13.51 -9.95
CA GLU A 73 6.69 13.24 -11.38
C GLU A 73 7.02 11.76 -11.69
N ALA A 74 6.98 10.85 -10.71
CA ALA A 74 7.44 9.46 -10.86
C ALA A 74 6.29 8.49 -11.15
N MET A 75 6.48 7.62 -12.15
CA MET A 75 5.59 6.48 -12.39
C MET A 75 5.57 5.58 -11.16
N THR A 76 4.40 5.53 -10.52
CA THR A 76 4.23 4.75 -9.29
C THR A 76 3.74 3.35 -9.63
N GLY A 77 4.39 2.34 -9.04
CA GLY A 77 4.04 0.95 -9.28
C GLY A 77 2.67 0.60 -8.69
N PRO A 78 1.99 -0.43 -9.23
CA PRO A 78 0.69 -0.86 -8.75
C PRO A 78 0.76 -1.37 -7.30
N VAL A 79 -0.29 -1.11 -6.51
CA VAL A 79 -0.40 -1.53 -5.11
C VAL A 79 -1.60 -2.44 -4.94
N ALA A 80 -1.38 -3.65 -4.44
CA ALA A 80 -2.44 -4.46 -3.87
C ALA A 80 -2.35 -4.45 -2.36
N ILE A 81 -3.50 -4.33 -1.72
CA ILE A 81 -3.64 -4.33 -0.27
C ILE A 81 -4.61 -5.44 0.08
N VAL A 82 -4.16 -6.41 0.86
CA VAL A 82 -4.97 -7.52 1.37
C VAL A 82 -5.38 -7.19 2.80
N LEU A 83 -6.67 -7.27 3.07
CA LEU A 83 -7.28 -6.90 4.36
C LEU A 83 -8.14 -8.05 4.87
N THR A 84 -8.46 -8.01 6.16
CA THR A 84 -9.56 -8.80 6.71
C THR A 84 -10.90 -8.34 6.13
N GLU A 85 -11.89 -9.23 6.10
CA GLU A 85 -13.24 -8.92 5.60
C GLU A 85 -13.87 -7.75 6.36
N ASP A 86 -13.73 -7.72 7.69
CA ASP A 86 -14.25 -6.66 8.57
C ASP A 86 -13.69 -5.27 8.27
N GLN A 87 -12.47 -5.19 7.72
CA GLN A 87 -11.80 -3.92 7.43
C GLN A 87 -11.95 -3.48 5.98
N PHE A 88 -12.44 -4.35 5.10
CA PHE A 88 -12.48 -4.07 3.67
C PHE A 88 -13.30 -2.82 3.35
N GLU A 89 -14.54 -2.72 3.83
CA GLU A 89 -15.40 -1.57 3.54
C GLU A 89 -14.89 -0.26 4.17
N PRO A 90 -14.52 -0.22 5.47
CA PRO A 90 -13.92 0.98 6.06
C PRO A 90 -12.69 1.46 5.30
N LEU A 91 -11.76 0.56 4.97
CA LEU A 91 -10.53 0.95 4.29
C LEU A 91 -10.77 1.27 2.81
N ALA A 92 -11.75 0.65 2.14
CA ALA A 92 -12.16 1.02 0.78
C ALA A 92 -12.64 2.47 0.71
N ARG A 93 -13.44 2.88 1.70
CA ARG A 93 -13.88 4.27 1.81
C ARG A 93 -12.70 5.22 2.03
N LEU A 94 -11.77 4.87 2.92
CA LEU A 94 -10.56 5.67 3.15
C LEU A 94 -9.67 5.73 1.91
N LEU A 95 -9.51 4.61 1.19
CA LEU A 95 -8.76 4.57 -0.06
C LEU A 95 -9.39 5.48 -1.12
N GLY A 96 -10.72 5.52 -1.23
CA GLY A 96 -11.41 6.45 -2.12
C GLY A 96 -11.12 7.92 -1.80
N ILE A 97 -10.93 8.27 -0.52
CA ILE A 97 -10.52 9.61 -0.08
C ILE A 97 -9.05 9.89 -0.46
N MET A 98 -8.20 8.88 -0.37
CA MET A 98 -6.77 8.96 -0.71
C MET A 98 -6.48 8.92 -2.22
N ALA A 99 -7.35 8.27 -3.00
CA ALA A 99 -7.14 7.95 -4.42
C ALA A 99 -7.15 9.22 -5.27
N THR A 100 -5.95 9.73 -5.55
CA THR A 100 -5.80 11.11 -6.07
C THR A 100 -4.76 11.26 -7.18
N ALA A 101 -4.23 10.16 -7.73
CA ALA A 101 -3.37 10.19 -8.91
C ALA A 101 -3.30 8.80 -9.58
N ASP A 102 -2.75 8.77 -10.80
CA ASP A 102 -2.55 7.71 -11.81
C ASP A 102 -2.01 6.35 -11.31
N ARG A 103 -1.83 6.17 -10.00
CA ARG A 103 -1.35 4.95 -9.37
C ARG A 103 -2.44 3.88 -9.30
N PRO A 104 -2.28 2.70 -9.94
CA PRO A 104 -3.23 1.62 -9.79
C PRO A 104 -3.18 1.07 -8.35
N MET A 105 -4.26 1.23 -7.59
CA MET A 105 -4.39 0.70 -6.23
C MET A 105 -5.66 -0.14 -6.11
N ARG A 106 -5.56 -1.32 -5.50
CA ARG A 106 -6.71 -2.21 -5.33
C ARG A 106 -6.69 -2.96 -4.00
N LEU A 107 -7.86 -3.06 -3.39
CA LEU A 107 -8.07 -3.83 -2.17
C LEU A 107 -8.54 -5.26 -2.50
N PHE A 108 -8.14 -6.20 -1.65
CA PHE A 108 -8.50 -7.61 -1.74
C PHE A 108 -8.74 -8.17 -0.34
N THR A 109 -9.53 -9.24 -0.25
CA THR A 109 -9.67 -10.06 0.98
C THR A 109 -8.87 -11.36 0.90
N GLN A 110 -8.31 -11.67 -0.28
CA GLN A 110 -7.56 -12.90 -0.53
C GLN A 110 -6.19 -12.60 -1.15
N LEU A 111 -5.14 -13.14 -0.53
CA LEU A 111 -3.75 -12.93 -0.95
C LEU A 111 -3.46 -13.44 -2.37
N GLU A 112 -4.00 -14.59 -2.75
CA GLU A 112 -3.77 -15.16 -4.08
C GLU A 112 -4.33 -14.27 -5.19
N THR A 113 -5.53 -13.73 -5.00
CA THR A 113 -6.18 -12.84 -5.96
C THR A 113 -5.40 -11.53 -6.11
N ALA A 114 -4.89 -10.99 -5.00
CA ALA A 114 -4.02 -9.82 -5.00
C ALA A 114 -2.74 -10.06 -5.81
N LYS A 115 -2.07 -11.20 -5.59
CA LYS A 115 -0.85 -11.59 -6.32
C LYS A 115 -1.10 -11.72 -7.83
N ARG A 116 -2.19 -12.39 -8.23
CA ARG A 116 -2.55 -12.54 -9.65
C ARG A 116 -2.80 -11.19 -10.31
N TRP A 117 -3.52 -10.29 -9.63
CA TRP A 117 -3.74 -8.95 -10.15
C TRP A 117 -2.44 -8.16 -10.28
N LEU A 118 -1.55 -8.20 -9.27
CA LEU A 118 -0.23 -7.55 -9.33
C LEU A 118 0.60 -8.02 -10.52
N ALA A 119 0.65 -9.33 -10.75
CA ALA A 119 1.40 -9.94 -11.84
C ALA A 119 0.86 -9.52 -13.22
N SER A 120 -0.45 -9.28 -13.32
CA SER A 120 -1.10 -8.80 -14.54
C SER A 120 -1.04 -7.28 -14.73
N ALA A 121 -0.70 -6.53 -13.69
CA ALA A 121 -0.70 -5.08 -13.73
C ALA A 121 0.50 -4.56 -14.55
N PRO A 122 0.28 -3.58 -15.45
CA PRO A 122 1.36 -3.02 -16.26
C PRO A 122 2.41 -2.41 -15.32
N THR A 123 3.63 -2.91 -15.40
CA THR A 123 4.80 -2.20 -14.86
C THR A 123 5.00 -0.99 -15.75
N GLY A 124 4.95 0.20 -15.16
CA GLY A 124 5.25 1.42 -15.89
C GLY A 124 6.55 1.27 -16.69
N HIS A 125 6.47 1.55 -18.00
CA HIS A 125 7.59 1.54 -18.94
C HIS A 125 8.63 2.60 -18.61
#